data_AF-R8QX01-F1
#
_entry.id   AF-R8QX01-F1
#
_cell.length_a   1.000
_cell.length_b   1.000
_cell.length_c   1.000
_cell.angle_alpha   90.00
_cell.angle_beta   90.00
_cell.angle_gamma   90.00
#
_symmetry.space_group_name_H-M   'P 1'
#
loop_
_entity.id
_entity.type
_entity.pdbx_description
1 polymer ?
#
loop_
_entity_poly.entity_id
_entity_poly.type
_entity_poly.pdbx_seq_one_letter_code
_entity_poly.pdbx_strand_id
1 'polypeptide(L)'
;MEDVLQLFRDALSITEQLYKQDEQLWHKWVCYYVEVEADQSKIVTSEYLSPSFSMLVQWLEQQQRKGVSPLDIFKNIDNYRLIIHETIGVFIEQEFRKNQTASTIVHKATSESDADILNENYLEVNNSAVYYKLRDGIAKNQFEEDENTRLKSYPIETKDSNGVAQLSSHKDEDLKLTNIEETARWNTLVDGVMSNMDDLTADCLDTITIQWLNEAKSPDEFIDFSYEQVLEMCSISKAKANGVEYYRVEDKIKVAKRIAALASIFIYLNDDNEVVVLNDRAETGKHYEVKREVIKRLFVLDSVVLWRDKNTNEYMGIESCRIKPGSFLSGYLYGSNSTTALLSKKALEYNSYRHKYHKRLIRYLTWQWRIRQMFSSLQRPYSIGGDKGLLAVMGINQKQKPNRIREQLENVLSDLEKEEVISHWEYHNGLEEEKLTKKNWFKNYYSQLGIVILPPKELISSMENLAKKKTIDTIHEESHPVKIVEKPLDTNENEQLIREKIEFIHMKKNITMRELSIEIGISQPTLSRFYNKKTKRLSSTARSKLNQWYKRQMIIDKM
;
A
#
# COMPACT_ATOMS: atom_id res chain seq x y z
N MET A 1 3.17 -17.09 -30.07
CA MET A 1 1.87 -16.37 -30.04
C MET A 1 0.81 -17.09 -30.88
N GLU A 2 1.17 -17.66 -32.04
CA GLU A 2 0.44 -18.81 -32.61
C GLU A 2 0.24 -19.94 -31.58
N ASP A 3 1.21 -20.13 -30.68
CA ASP A 3 1.15 -21.11 -29.59
C ASP A 3 -0.04 -20.90 -28.63
N VAL A 4 -0.49 -19.65 -28.38
CA VAL A 4 -1.56 -19.38 -27.41
C VAL A 4 -2.93 -19.72 -27.99
N LEU A 5 -3.17 -19.37 -29.26
CA LEU A 5 -4.38 -19.77 -29.97
C LEU A 5 -4.44 -21.29 -30.15
N GLN A 6 -3.30 -21.93 -30.43
CA GLN A 6 -3.21 -23.38 -30.49
C GLN A 6 -3.56 -24.01 -29.13
N LEU A 7 -3.05 -23.48 -28.02
CA LEU A 7 -3.39 -23.95 -26.66
C LEU A 7 -4.88 -23.78 -26.34
N PHE A 8 -5.51 -22.68 -26.73
CA PHE A 8 -6.96 -22.47 -26.52
C PHE A 8 -7.77 -23.49 -27.33
N ARG A 9 -7.40 -23.70 -28.60
CA ARG A 9 -8.06 -24.67 -29.48
C ARG A 9 -7.88 -26.11 -28.98
N ASP A 10 -6.68 -26.46 -28.52
CA ASP A 10 -6.38 -27.76 -27.94
C ASP A 10 -7.16 -27.97 -26.63
N ALA A 11 -7.24 -26.94 -25.78
CA ALA A 11 -8.02 -26.98 -24.53
C ALA A 11 -9.51 -27.22 -24.79
N LEU A 12 -10.13 -26.52 -25.75
CA LEU A 12 -11.51 -26.78 -26.16
C LEU A 12 -11.66 -28.21 -26.71
N SER A 13 -10.81 -28.62 -27.64
CA SER A 13 -10.90 -29.96 -28.25
C SER A 13 -10.81 -31.08 -27.22
N ILE A 14 -9.95 -30.93 -26.22
CA ILE A 14 -9.76 -31.89 -25.12
C ILE A 14 -10.96 -31.93 -24.17
N THR A 15 -11.54 -30.78 -23.87
CA THR A 15 -12.60 -30.66 -22.87
C THR A 15 -14.01 -30.75 -23.45
N GLU A 16 -14.16 -30.81 -24.76
CA GLU A 16 -15.44 -31.01 -25.45
C GLU A 16 -16.17 -32.27 -24.95
N GLN A 17 -15.46 -33.37 -24.76
CA GLN A 17 -16.07 -34.62 -24.27
C GLN A 17 -16.51 -34.55 -22.80
N LEU A 18 -15.96 -33.61 -22.03
CA LEU A 18 -16.20 -33.49 -20.59
C LEU A 18 -17.28 -32.46 -20.24
N TYR A 19 -17.31 -31.31 -20.93
CA TYR A 19 -18.11 -30.15 -20.53
C TYR A 19 -19.10 -29.65 -21.58
N LYS A 20 -19.16 -30.24 -22.78
CA LYS A 20 -20.14 -29.83 -23.82
C LYS A 20 -21.60 -29.99 -23.39
N GLN A 21 -21.89 -30.86 -22.43
CA GLN A 21 -23.23 -31.03 -21.88
C GLN A 21 -23.67 -29.87 -20.97
N ASP A 22 -22.73 -29.07 -20.45
CA ASP A 22 -23.03 -27.83 -19.73
C ASP A 22 -23.10 -26.67 -20.73
N GLU A 23 -24.30 -26.39 -21.24
CA GLU A 23 -24.51 -25.39 -22.29
C GLU A 23 -24.04 -23.98 -21.88
N GLN A 24 -24.14 -23.61 -20.60
CA GLN A 24 -23.78 -22.27 -20.15
C GLN A 24 -22.26 -22.09 -20.06
N LEU A 25 -21.58 -23.08 -19.49
CA LEU A 25 -20.13 -23.09 -19.39
C LEU A 25 -19.49 -23.22 -20.76
N TRP A 26 -19.96 -24.18 -21.56
CA TRP A 26 -19.42 -24.43 -22.89
C TRP A 26 -19.59 -23.22 -23.83
N HIS A 27 -20.77 -22.58 -23.80
CA HIS A 27 -21.01 -21.37 -24.59
C HIS A 27 -20.02 -20.26 -24.22
N LYS A 28 -19.78 -20.01 -22.92
CA LYS A 28 -18.86 -18.96 -22.48
C LYS A 28 -17.42 -19.24 -22.94
N TRP A 29 -16.96 -20.48 -22.84
CA TRP A 29 -15.61 -20.87 -23.29
C TRP A 29 -15.44 -20.74 -24.80
N VAL A 30 -16.44 -21.15 -25.58
CA VAL A 30 -16.43 -21.01 -27.04
C VAL A 30 -16.47 -19.54 -27.45
N CYS A 31 -17.32 -18.71 -26.85
CA CYS A 31 -17.36 -17.28 -27.14
C CYS A 31 -16.04 -16.58 -26.77
N TYR A 32 -15.42 -16.97 -25.65
CA TYR A 32 -14.12 -16.45 -25.27
C TYR A 32 -13.03 -16.82 -26.29
N TYR A 33 -12.99 -18.07 -26.75
CA TYR A 33 -12.09 -18.47 -27.83
C TYR A 33 -12.32 -17.69 -29.12
N VAL A 34 -13.58 -17.55 -29.56
CA VAL A 34 -13.94 -16.84 -30.81
C VAL A 34 -13.52 -15.37 -30.74
N GLU A 35 -13.70 -14.71 -29.60
CA GLU A 35 -13.26 -13.33 -29.42
C GLU A 35 -11.73 -13.19 -29.44
N VAL A 36 -11.01 -14.13 -28.83
CA VAL A 36 -9.54 -14.15 -28.81
C VAL A 36 -8.95 -14.53 -30.17
N GLU A 37 -9.64 -15.39 -30.94
CA GLU A 37 -9.29 -15.74 -32.32
C GLU A 37 -9.47 -14.55 -33.27
N ALA A 38 -10.53 -13.76 -33.08
CA ALA A 38 -10.80 -12.57 -33.88
C ALA A 38 -9.88 -11.38 -33.51
N ASP A 39 -9.55 -11.21 -32.22
CA ASP A 39 -8.67 -10.17 -31.72
C ASP A 39 -7.87 -10.67 -30.51
N GLN A 40 -6.58 -10.91 -30.72
CA GLN A 40 -5.68 -11.45 -29.69
C GLN A 40 -5.46 -10.49 -28.50
N SER A 41 -5.79 -9.21 -28.62
CA SER A 41 -5.76 -8.28 -27.48
C SER A 41 -6.87 -8.57 -26.46
N LYS A 42 -7.91 -9.32 -26.87
CA LYS A 42 -9.04 -9.73 -26.02
C LYS A 42 -8.75 -10.86 -25.05
N ILE A 43 -7.53 -11.40 -25.02
CA ILE A 43 -7.11 -12.39 -24.01
C ILE A 43 -7.38 -11.90 -22.58
N VAL A 44 -7.33 -10.59 -22.34
CA VAL A 44 -7.55 -10.03 -20.99
C VAL A 44 -8.77 -9.08 -20.94
N THR A 45 -9.34 -8.74 -22.09
CA THR A 45 -10.41 -7.74 -22.22
C THR A 45 -11.70 -8.28 -22.84
N SER A 46 -11.77 -9.59 -23.15
CA SER A 46 -12.98 -10.24 -23.64
C SER A 46 -14.13 -10.12 -22.63
N GLU A 47 -15.33 -9.83 -23.10
CA GLU A 47 -16.55 -9.84 -22.28
C GLU A 47 -16.90 -11.27 -21.79
N TYR A 48 -16.38 -12.27 -22.49
CA TYR A 48 -16.53 -13.69 -22.15
C TYR A 48 -15.33 -14.24 -21.37
N LEU A 49 -14.42 -13.38 -20.88
CA LEU A 49 -13.26 -13.79 -20.09
C LEU A 49 -13.67 -14.82 -19.03
N SER A 50 -13.07 -16.00 -19.16
CA SER A 50 -13.40 -17.14 -18.33
C SER A 50 -12.20 -17.58 -17.49
N PRO A 51 -12.21 -17.33 -16.17
CA PRO A 51 -11.18 -17.81 -15.26
C PRO A 51 -11.02 -19.34 -15.28
N SER A 52 -12.14 -20.09 -15.37
CA SER A 52 -12.09 -21.56 -15.47
C SER A 52 -11.41 -22.03 -16.75
N PHE A 53 -11.72 -21.40 -17.90
CA PHE A 53 -11.06 -21.72 -19.17
C PHE A 53 -9.58 -21.31 -19.18
N SER A 54 -9.25 -20.17 -18.59
CA SER A 54 -7.87 -19.68 -18.52
C SER A 54 -7.00 -20.61 -17.67
N MET A 55 -7.54 -21.14 -16.57
CA MET A 55 -6.88 -22.14 -15.75
C MET A 55 -6.70 -23.48 -16.49
N LEU A 56 -7.68 -23.89 -17.28
CA LEU A 56 -7.59 -25.08 -18.14
C LEU A 56 -6.44 -24.94 -19.16
N VAL A 57 -6.33 -23.79 -19.82
CA VAL A 57 -5.25 -23.51 -20.78
C VAL A 57 -3.89 -23.52 -20.10
N GLN A 58 -3.79 -22.95 -18.90
CA GLN A 58 -2.55 -22.97 -18.12
C GLN A 58 -2.16 -24.39 -17.69
N TRP A 59 -3.12 -25.21 -17.29
CA TRP A 59 -2.89 -26.63 -16.98
C TRP A 59 -2.36 -27.38 -18.21
N LEU A 60 -2.95 -27.16 -19.38
CA LEU A 60 -2.51 -27.77 -20.63
C LEU A 60 -1.06 -27.40 -20.97
N GLU A 61 -0.71 -26.12 -20.83
CA GLU A 61 0.65 -25.62 -21.06
C GLU A 61 1.67 -26.31 -20.13
N GLN A 62 1.31 -26.52 -18.86
CA GLN A 62 2.17 -27.24 -17.91
C GLN A 62 2.39 -28.70 -18.29
N GLN A 63 1.38 -29.39 -18.84
CA GLN A 63 1.53 -30.78 -19.31
C GLN A 63 2.41 -30.87 -20.56
N GLN A 64 2.28 -29.91 -21.49
CA GLN A 64 3.17 -29.83 -22.66
C GLN A 64 4.63 -29.61 -22.24
N ARG A 65 4.89 -28.76 -21.24
CA ARG A 65 6.25 -28.55 -20.69
C ARG A 65 6.83 -29.81 -20.03
N LYS A 66 5.98 -30.74 -19.58
CA LYS A 66 6.39 -32.06 -19.06
C LYS A 66 6.56 -33.11 -20.17
N GLY A 67 6.40 -32.72 -21.44
CA GLY A 67 6.58 -33.59 -22.60
C GLY A 67 5.33 -34.39 -22.99
N VAL A 68 4.15 -34.08 -22.43
CA VAL A 68 2.89 -34.76 -22.76
C VAL A 68 2.21 -34.02 -23.92
N SER A 69 1.90 -34.74 -25.01
CA SER A 69 1.21 -34.15 -26.17
C SER A 69 -0.29 -33.95 -25.88
N PRO A 70 -0.92 -32.86 -26.36
CA PRO A 70 -2.38 -32.69 -26.31
C PRO A 70 -3.15 -33.87 -26.90
N LEU A 71 -2.59 -34.51 -27.94
CA LEU A 71 -3.16 -35.67 -28.60
C LEU A 71 -3.17 -36.92 -27.70
N ASP A 72 -2.21 -37.03 -26.79
CA ASP A 72 -2.14 -38.11 -25.79
C ASP A 72 -3.13 -37.89 -24.64
N ILE A 73 -3.34 -36.61 -24.25
CA ILE A 73 -4.35 -36.22 -23.27
C ILE A 73 -5.75 -36.49 -23.84
N PHE A 74 -6.01 -36.10 -25.09
CA PHE A 74 -7.28 -36.33 -25.77
C PHE A 74 -7.62 -37.83 -25.87
N LYS A 75 -6.65 -38.68 -26.24
CA LYS A 75 -6.86 -40.13 -26.34
C LYS A 75 -7.09 -40.83 -24.99
N ASN A 76 -6.57 -40.27 -23.90
CA ASN A 76 -6.65 -40.85 -22.55
C ASN A 76 -7.43 -39.96 -21.58
N ILE A 77 -8.45 -39.25 -22.07
CA ILE A 77 -9.14 -38.19 -21.32
C ILE A 77 -9.74 -38.69 -20.00
N ASP A 78 -10.19 -39.96 -19.95
CA ASP A 78 -10.73 -40.58 -18.74
C ASP A 78 -9.72 -40.63 -17.58
N ASN A 79 -8.42 -40.78 -17.88
CA ASN A 79 -7.36 -40.79 -16.87
C ASN A 79 -7.06 -39.37 -16.35
N TYR A 80 -7.34 -38.34 -17.15
CA TYR A 80 -7.10 -36.94 -16.78
C TYR A 80 -8.35 -36.22 -16.25
N ARG A 81 -9.54 -36.83 -16.39
CA ARG A 81 -10.82 -36.24 -16.02
C ARG A 81 -10.86 -35.72 -14.59
N LEU A 82 -10.43 -36.54 -13.63
CA LEU A 82 -10.43 -36.16 -12.21
C LEU A 82 -9.47 -34.98 -11.95
N ILE A 83 -8.27 -35.03 -12.51
CA ILE A 83 -7.24 -33.99 -12.33
C ILE A 83 -7.70 -32.67 -12.97
N ILE A 84 -8.28 -32.72 -14.17
CA ILE A 84 -8.82 -31.54 -14.85
C ILE A 84 -9.92 -30.94 -13.98
N HIS A 85 -10.87 -31.76 -13.51
CA HIS A 85 -11.99 -31.31 -12.68
C HIS A 85 -11.54 -30.73 -11.32
N GLU A 86 -10.54 -31.31 -10.66
CA GLU A 86 -9.96 -30.73 -9.43
C GLU A 86 -9.27 -29.39 -9.70
N THR A 87 -8.57 -29.26 -10.84
CA THR A 87 -7.82 -28.06 -11.18
C THR A 87 -8.73 -26.88 -11.51
N ILE A 88 -9.83 -27.13 -12.24
CA ILE A 88 -10.71 -26.06 -12.74
C ILE A 88 -12.06 -25.98 -12.02
N GLY A 89 -12.45 -26.99 -11.25
CA GLY A 89 -13.78 -27.09 -10.62
C GLY A 89 -14.10 -25.95 -9.67
N VAL A 90 -13.14 -25.52 -8.85
CA VAL A 90 -13.30 -24.36 -7.96
C VAL A 90 -13.56 -23.08 -8.77
N PHE A 91 -12.93 -22.94 -9.94
CA PHE A 91 -13.13 -21.79 -10.82
C PHE A 91 -14.48 -21.86 -11.54
N ILE A 92 -14.92 -23.06 -11.95
CA ILE A 92 -16.26 -23.28 -12.51
C ILE A 92 -17.33 -22.88 -11.49
N GLU A 93 -17.21 -23.34 -10.24
CA GLU A 93 -18.17 -22.99 -9.18
C GLU A 93 -18.19 -21.49 -8.86
N GLN A 94 -17.03 -20.84 -8.85
CA GLN A 94 -16.94 -19.39 -8.63
C GLN A 94 -17.51 -18.59 -9.80
N GLU A 95 -17.31 -19.08 -11.03
CA GLU A 95 -17.68 -18.37 -12.26
C GLU A 95 -19.15 -18.53 -12.64
N PHE A 96 -19.76 -19.69 -12.33
CA PHE A 96 -21.12 -20.04 -12.76
C PHE A 96 -22.12 -20.24 -11.62
N ARG A 97 -21.83 -19.77 -10.40
CA ARG A 97 -22.82 -19.69 -9.31
C ARG A 97 -24.05 -18.87 -9.73
N LYS A 98 -25.06 -19.53 -10.27
CA LYS A 98 -26.40 -18.99 -10.50
C LYS A 98 -27.43 -19.74 -9.66
N ASN A 99 -28.04 -19.00 -8.72
CA ASN A 99 -29.47 -18.98 -8.42
C ASN A 99 -30.28 -20.21 -8.90
N GLN A 100 -30.26 -21.28 -8.12
CA GLN A 100 -31.35 -22.24 -8.00
C GLN A 100 -31.56 -22.37 -6.49
N THR A 101 -32.61 -21.82 -5.87
CA THR A 101 -34.02 -22.01 -6.16
C THR A 101 -34.86 -20.80 -5.70
N ALA A 102 -35.49 -20.11 -6.65
CA ALA A 102 -36.73 -19.40 -6.39
C ALA A 102 -37.89 -20.37 -6.64
N SER A 103 -38.36 -21.05 -5.59
CA SER A 103 -39.79 -21.35 -5.42
C SER A 103 -40.07 -21.85 -4.01
N THR A 104 -40.80 -21.00 -3.30
CA THR A 104 -41.77 -21.35 -2.25
C THR A 104 -41.24 -22.20 -1.08
N ILE A 105 -40.76 -21.54 -0.02
CA ILE A 105 -41.17 -21.77 1.38
C ILE A 105 -40.78 -20.51 2.18
N VAL A 106 -41.82 -19.83 2.66
CA VAL A 106 -41.95 -18.99 3.86
C VAL A 106 -40.65 -18.46 4.50
N HIS A 107 -40.54 -17.13 4.50
CA HIS A 107 -39.68 -16.31 5.34
C HIS A 107 -39.36 -16.94 6.70
N LYS A 108 -38.06 -17.20 6.95
CA LYS A 108 -37.47 -16.95 8.25
C LYS A 108 -36.07 -16.38 8.06
N ALA A 109 -35.89 -15.19 8.62
CA ALA A 109 -34.70 -14.37 8.61
C ALA A 109 -33.41 -15.17 8.85
N THR A 110 -32.44 -15.01 7.96
CA THR A 110 -31.02 -15.16 8.26
C THR A 110 -30.22 -14.46 7.17
N SER A 111 -30.21 -13.13 7.23
CA SER A 111 -29.32 -12.27 6.44
C SER A 111 -28.95 -11.10 7.34
N GLU A 112 -27.94 -11.29 8.20
CA GLU A 112 -27.38 -10.20 9.03
C GLU A 112 -26.01 -10.53 9.67
N SER A 113 -25.42 -11.73 9.55
CA SER A 113 -24.19 -12.04 10.33
C SER A 113 -22.85 -11.73 9.65
N ASP A 114 -22.62 -12.10 8.39
CA ASP A 114 -21.21 -12.22 7.96
C ASP A 114 -20.58 -10.92 7.46
N ALA A 115 -21.36 -9.99 6.89
CA ALA A 115 -20.82 -8.68 6.45
C ALA A 115 -20.67 -7.68 7.62
N ASP A 116 -21.53 -7.78 8.63
CA ASP A 116 -21.50 -6.89 9.81
C ASP A 116 -20.41 -7.31 10.81
N ILE A 117 -20.14 -8.61 11.00
CA ILE A 117 -19.02 -9.09 11.82
C ILE A 117 -17.65 -8.65 11.25
N LEU A 118 -17.55 -8.49 9.93
CA LEU A 118 -16.31 -8.12 9.24
C LEU A 118 -15.94 -6.63 9.40
N ASN A 119 -16.94 -5.76 9.52
CA ASN A 119 -16.73 -4.33 9.72
C ASN A 119 -16.41 -3.97 11.18
N GLU A 120 -16.68 -4.88 12.13
CA GLU A 120 -16.44 -4.64 13.56
C GLU A 120 -14.98 -4.83 14.00
N ASN A 121 -14.23 -5.72 13.34
CA ASN A 121 -12.91 -6.17 13.80
C ASN A 121 -11.72 -5.60 13.03
N TYR A 122 -11.94 -5.01 11.85
CA TYR A 122 -10.89 -4.46 11.00
C TYR A 122 -11.20 -3.03 10.57
N LEU A 123 -10.16 -2.21 10.43
CA LEU A 123 -10.24 -0.80 10.08
C LEU A 123 -9.49 -0.56 8.77
N GLU A 124 -10.09 0.14 7.82
CA GLU A 124 -9.40 0.56 6.61
C GLU A 124 -8.34 1.62 6.95
N VAL A 125 -7.09 1.36 6.57
CA VAL A 125 -5.95 2.25 6.81
C VAL A 125 -5.14 2.46 5.55
N ASN A 126 -4.38 3.56 5.51
CA ASN A 126 -3.38 3.78 4.49
C ASN A 126 -2.27 2.72 4.52
N ASN A 127 -1.84 2.28 3.34
CA ASN A 127 -0.80 1.27 3.16
C ASN A 127 0.45 1.78 2.42
N SER A 128 0.57 3.09 2.20
CA SER A 128 1.75 3.66 1.55
C SER A 128 2.99 3.47 2.42
N ALA A 129 4.15 3.30 1.77
CA ALA A 129 5.43 3.20 2.48
C ALA A 129 5.72 4.47 3.29
N VAL A 130 5.34 5.63 2.75
CA VAL A 130 5.41 6.95 3.39
C VAL A 130 4.65 6.95 4.72
N TYR A 131 3.38 6.51 4.70
CA TYR A 131 2.55 6.47 5.90
C TYR A 131 3.11 5.52 6.96
N TYR A 132 3.54 4.32 6.55
CA TYR A 132 4.18 3.37 7.47
C TYR A 132 5.42 3.98 8.14
N LYS A 133 6.29 4.63 7.36
CA LYS A 133 7.52 5.27 7.85
C LYS A 133 7.24 6.39 8.83
N LEU A 134 6.32 7.30 8.49
CA LEU A 134 5.92 8.39 9.38
C LEU A 134 5.39 7.84 10.72
N ARG A 135 4.49 6.86 10.66
CA ARG A 135 3.92 6.22 11.85
C ARG A 135 4.98 5.52 12.70
N ASP A 136 5.93 4.82 12.07
CA ASP A 136 7.04 4.15 12.77
C ASP A 136 7.98 5.16 13.46
N GLY A 137 8.32 6.25 12.76
CA GLY A 137 9.14 7.33 13.30
C GLY A 137 8.50 8.02 14.50
N ILE A 138 7.18 8.27 14.45
CA ILE A 138 6.40 8.81 15.57
C ILE A 138 6.38 7.82 16.74
N ALA A 139 6.00 6.57 16.51
CA ALA A 139 5.87 5.57 17.57
C ALA A 139 7.20 5.28 18.32
N LYS A 140 8.33 5.43 17.63
CA LYS A 140 9.67 5.18 18.18
C LYS A 140 10.40 6.45 18.62
N ASN A 141 9.78 7.62 18.49
CA ASN A 141 10.39 8.92 18.80
C ASN A 141 11.72 9.14 18.05
N GLN A 142 11.74 8.88 16.74
CA GLN A 142 12.96 8.96 15.90
C GLN A 142 13.22 10.36 15.33
N PHE A 143 12.51 11.38 15.81
CA PHE A 143 12.72 12.74 15.37
C PHE A 143 13.97 13.30 16.06
N GLU A 144 15.00 13.55 15.27
CA GLU A 144 16.31 14.00 15.74
C GLU A 144 16.48 15.50 15.50
N GLU A 145 17.25 16.18 16.35
CA GLU A 145 17.53 17.60 16.20
C GLU A 145 18.48 17.80 15.01
N ASP A 146 18.03 18.55 14.01
CA ASP A 146 18.83 18.89 12.85
C ASP A 146 19.91 19.90 13.24
N GLU A 147 21.17 19.61 12.86
CA GLU A 147 22.35 20.40 13.27
C GLU A 147 22.29 21.86 12.81
N ASN A 148 21.60 22.14 11.70
CA ASN A 148 21.55 23.48 11.10
C ASN A 148 20.37 24.30 11.62
N THR A 149 19.19 23.68 11.73
CA THR A 149 17.94 24.36 12.07
C THR A 149 17.59 24.28 13.55
N ARG A 150 18.21 23.36 14.31
CA ARG A 150 17.85 22.99 15.69
C ARG A 150 16.40 22.52 15.84
N LEU A 151 15.74 22.24 14.71
CA LEU A 151 14.39 21.72 14.67
C LEU A 151 14.45 20.20 14.59
N LYS A 152 13.46 19.54 15.21
CA LYS A 152 13.37 18.10 15.15
C LYS A 152 12.84 17.64 13.80
N SER A 153 13.54 16.71 13.17
CA SER A 153 13.21 16.20 11.85
C SER A 153 13.36 14.68 11.77
N TYR A 154 12.63 14.08 10.84
CA TYR A 154 12.66 12.67 10.54
C TYR A 154 12.65 12.46 9.02
N PRO A 155 13.69 11.83 8.45
CA PRO A 155 13.73 11.56 7.01
C PRO A 155 12.72 10.46 6.63
N ILE A 156 11.84 10.78 5.70
CA ILE A 156 10.92 9.86 5.05
C ILE A 156 11.53 9.44 3.70
N GLU A 157 12.41 8.44 3.76
CA GLU A 157 13.01 7.87 2.57
C GLU A 157 12.21 6.65 2.08
N THR A 158 11.68 6.76 0.87
CA THR A 158 11.07 5.65 0.14
C THR A 158 11.70 5.53 -1.25
N LYS A 159 11.34 4.48 -2.01
CA LYS A 159 11.88 4.33 -3.37
C LYS A 159 11.42 5.43 -4.33
N ASP A 160 10.24 6.00 -4.07
CA ASP A 160 9.52 6.86 -5.01
C ASP A 160 9.38 8.30 -4.50
N SER A 161 9.71 8.56 -3.23
CA SER A 161 9.66 9.88 -2.62
C SER A 161 10.70 10.03 -1.51
N ASN A 162 11.41 11.15 -1.51
CA ASN A 162 12.24 11.60 -0.41
C ASN A 162 11.59 12.85 0.20
N GLY A 163 11.23 12.76 1.46
CA GLY A 163 10.71 13.90 2.22
C GLY A 163 11.34 13.94 3.60
N VAL A 164 11.19 15.05 4.28
CA VAL A 164 11.58 15.23 5.68
C VAL A 164 10.34 15.68 6.43
N ALA A 165 9.88 14.86 7.37
CA ALA A 165 8.91 15.35 8.36
C ALA A 165 9.67 16.21 9.35
N GLN A 166 9.35 17.49 9.43
CA GLN A 166 10.01 18.43 10.33
C GLN A 166 8.98 19.21 11.12
N LEU A 167 9.36 19.54 12.35
CA LEU A 167 8.64 20.50 13.16
C LEU A 167 8.85 21.89 12.62
N SER A 168 7.76 22.57 12.29
CA SER A 168 7.88 23.95 11.85
C SER A 168 7.75 24.92 13.02
N SER A 169 8.59 25.96 12.98
CA SER A 169 8.41 27.19 13.75
C SER A 169 7.58 28.23 13.01
N HIS A 170 7.01 27.89 11.85
CA HIS A 170 6.11 28.77 11.10
C HIS A 170 4.90 29.13 11.97
N LYS A 171 4.42 30.37 11.82
CA LYS A 171 3.17 30.79 12.46
C LYS A 171 2.07 29.85 11.98
N ASP A 172 1.48 29.11 12.90
CA ASP A 172 0.39 28.21 12.58
C ASP A 172 -0.86 29.02 12.27
N GLU A 173 -1.03 29.39 11.00
CA GLU A 173 -2.15 30.21 10.52
C GLU A 173 -3.51 29.55 10.82
N ASP A 174 -3.54 28.21 10.88
CA ASP A 174 -4.76 27.43 11.11
C ASP A 174 -5.29 27.62 12.54
N LEU A 175 -4.39 27.77 13.52
CA LEU A 175 -4.74 28.03 14.91
C LEU A 175 -5.12 29.50 15.17
N LYS A 176 -4.95 30.39 14.18
CA LYS A 176 -5.27 31.83 14.24
C LYS A 176 -4.81 32.49 15.55
N LEU A 177 -3.65 32.10 16.06
CA LEU A 177 -3.11 32.61 17.32
C LEU A 177 -2.85 34.12 17.17
N THR A 178 -3.56 34.92 17.97
CA THR A 178 -3.68 36.37 17.77
C THR A 178 -2.45 37.17 18.22
N ASN A 179 -1.57 36.60 19.06
CA ASN A 179 -0.40 37.30 19.59
C ASN A 179 0.85 36.39 19.72
N ILE A 180 2.04 36.98 19.63
CA ILE A 180 3.37 36.34 19.74
C ILE A 180 3.49 35.50 21.02
N GLU A 181 2.96 36.00 22.13
CA GLU A 181 2.97 35.25 23.40
C GLU A 181 2.12 33.98 23.36
N GLU A 182 0.99 33.99 22.64
CA GLU A 182 0.17 32.79 22.48
C GLU A 182 0.87 31.76 21.60
N THR A 183 1.54 32.20 20.53
CA THR A 183 2.41 31.34 19.71
C THR A 183 3.55 30.73 20.52
N ALA A 184 4.20 31.50 21.40
CA ALA A 184 5.27 30.99 22.25
C ALA A 184 4.77 29.91 23.24
N ARG A 185 3.60 30.13 23.86
CA ARG A 185 2.96 29.15 24.75
C ARG A 185 2.55 27.88 24.01
N TRP A 186 2.01 28.02 22.80
CA TRP A 186 1.67 26.89 21.93
C TRP A 186 2.92 26.06 21.57
N ASN A 187 3.97 26.72 21.08
CA ASN A 187 5.22 26.06 20.73
C ASN A 187 5.82 25.30 21.92
N THR A 188 5.76 25.89 23.12
CA THR A 188 6.21 25.21 24.36
C THR A 188 5.46 23.90 24.63
N LEU A 189 4.13 23.89 24.44
CA LEU A 189 3.33 22.66 24.57
C LEU A 189 3.75 21.62 23.53
N VAL A 190 3.86 22.04 22.27
CA VAL A 190 4.16 21.16 21.15
C VAL A 190 5.56 20.55 21.31
N ASP A 191 6.58 21.36 21.59
CA ASP A 191 7.96 20.92 21.79
C ASP A 191 8.06 19.89 22.92
N GLY A 192 7.31 20.10 24.01
CA GLY A 192 7.23 19.17 25.13
C GLY A 192 6.68 17.80 24.72
N VAL A 193 5.62 17.75 23.92
CA VAL A 193 5.01 16.50 23.44
C VAL A 193 5.90 15.83 22.41
N MET A 194 6.50 16.61 21.51
CA MET A 194 7.32 16.12 20.40
C MET A 194 8.64 15.54 20.86
N SER A 195 9.16 15.98 22.01
CA SER A 195 10.28 15.32 22.65
C SER A 195 10.00 13.91 23.15
N ASN A 196 8.72 13.53 23.28
CA ASN A 196 8.28 12.28 23.86
C ASN A 196 7.14 11.67 23.05
N MET A 197 7.25 11.64 21.71
CA MET A 197 6.29 10.91 20.91
C MET A 197 6.34 9.42 21.21
N ASP A 198 5.19 8.77 21.13
CA ASP A 198 5.04 7.38 21.50
C ASP A 198 3.96 6.68 20.66
N ASP A 199 3.70 5.43 21.00
CA ASP A 199 2.68 4.62 20.34
C ASP A 199 1.27 5.23 20.46
N LEU A 200 1.00 6.06 21.48
CA LEU A 200 -0.28 6.79 21.59
C LEU A 200 -0.35 7.97 20.61
N THR A 201 0.78 8.64 20.33
CA THR A 201 0.82 9.65 19.24
C THR A 201 0.55 8.99 17.89
N ALA A 202 1.12 7.80 17.66
CA ALA A 202 0.81 7.00 16.47
C ALA A 202 -0.65 6.52 16.43
N ASP A 203 -1.24 6.19 17.58
CA ASP A 203 -2.68 5.86 17.67
C ASP A 203 -3.56 7.07 17.29
N CYS A 204 -3.17 8.29 17.69
CA CYS A 204 -3.87 9.52 17.27
C CYS A 204 -3.82 9.70 15.75
N LEU A 205 -2.66 9.47 15.12
CA LEU A 205 -2.49 9.53 13.67
C LEU A 205 -3.39 8.51 12.96
N ASP A 206 -3.37 7.25 13.42
CA ASP A 206 -4.22 6.18 12.88
C ASP A 206 -5.70 6.55 13.06
N THR A 207 -6.13 7.01 14.23
CA THR A 207 -7.53 7.38 14.51
C THR A 207 -8.02 8.51 13.59
N ILE A 208 -7.26 9.60 13.45
CA ILE A 208 -7.62 10.73 12.58
C ILE A 208 -7.78 10.25 11.13
N THR A 209 -6.83 9.46 10.63
CA THR A 209 -6.85 9.00 9.24
C THR A 209 -7.95 7.98 8.97
N ILE A 210 -8.22 7.07 9.92
CA ILE A 210 -9.32 6.10 9.82
C ILE A 210 -10.68 6.82 9.79
N GLN A 211 -10.89 7.77 10.70
CA GLN A 211 -12.16 8.52 10.74
C GLN A 211 -12.36 9.34 9.48
N TRP A 212 -11.29 9.99 9.01
CA TRP A 212 -11.36 10.73 7.77
C TRP A 212 -11.66 9.83 6.57
N LEU A 213 -11.04 8.65 6.46
CA LEU A 213 -11.36 7.67 5.41
C LEU A 213 -12.81 7.19 5.45
N ASN A 214 -13.40 7.08 6.64
CA ASN A 214 -14.78 6.61 6.81
C ASN A 214 -15.84 7.70 6.53
N GLU A 215 -15.53 8.96 6.83
CA GLU A 215 -16.49 10.06 6.75
C GLU A 215 -16.34 10.93 5.49
N ALA A 216 -15.11 11.11 4.98
CA ALA A 216 -14.84 12.02 3.88
C ALA A 216 -15.31 11.47 2.53
N LYS A 217 -16.01 12.33 1.79
CA LYS A 217 -16.52 12.07 0.43
C LYS A 217 -15.63 12.68 -0.64
N SER A 218 -14.65 13.49 -0.24
CA SER A 218 -13.66 14.07 -1.17
C SER A 218 -12.31 14.30 -0.48
N PRO A 219 -11.20 14.41 -1.25
CA PRO A 219 -9.86 14.66 -0.72
C PRO A 219 -9.71 15.93 0.12
N ASP A 220 -10.61 16.90 -0.06
CA ASP A 220 -10.53 18.22 0.54
C ASP A 220 -11.53 18.47 1.66
N GLU A 221 -12.35 17.48 1.99
CA GLU A 221 -13.40 17.58 3.01
C GLU A 221 -12.82 17.55 4.43
N PHE A 222 -13.38 18.40 5.29
CA PHE A 222 -13.08 18.44 6.71
C PHE A 222 -14.10 17.64 7.51
N ILE A 223 -13.62 16.82 8.44
CA ILE A 223 -14.45 16.07 9.38
C ILE A 223 -14.40 16.69 10.78
N ASP A 224 -15.41 16.45 11.60
CA ASP A 224 -15.41 16.87 13.00
C ASP A 224 -14.62 15.85 13.84
N PHE A 225 -13.60 16.32 14.56
CA PHE A 225 -12.71 15.46 15.33
C PHE A 225 -12.39 16.02 16.71
N SER A 226 -12.30 15.14 17.69
CA SER A 226 -12.07 15.45 19.10
C SER A 226 -11.24 14.37 19.78
N TYR A 227 -10.76 14.67 20.99
CA TYR A 227 -10.04 13.70 21.79
C TYR A 227 -10.87 12.44 22.13
N GLU A 228 -12.20 12.52 22.16
CA GLU A 228 -13.08 11.43 22.57
C GLU A 228 -13.01 10.25 21.60
N GLN A 229 -12.96 10.56 20.31
CA GLN A 229 -12.80 9.61 19.22
C GLN A 229 -11.54 8.74 19.36
N VAL A 230 -10.40 9.32 19.76
CA VAL A 230 -9.18 8.56 20.06
C VAL A 230 -9.36 7.68 21.29
N LEU A 231 -9.92 8.22 22.37
CA LEU A 231 -10.12 7.48 23.63
C LEU A 231 -11.04 6.26 23.44
N GLU A 232 -12.06 6.41 22.60
CA GLU A 232 -12.99 5.35 22.22
C GLU A 232 -12.31 4.29 21.36
N MET A 233 -11.65 4.68 20.26
CA MET A 233 -10.96 3.72 19.38
C MET A 233 -9.81 2.98 20.08
N CYS A 234 -9.14 3.63 21.04
CA CYS A 234 -8.11 2.99 21.87
C CYS A 234 -8.67 2.18 23.05
N SER A 235 -10.00 2.06 23.19
CA SER A 235 -10.65 1.33 24.29
C SER A 235 -10.16 1.75 25.68
N ILE A 236 -9.92 3.05 25.88
CA ILE A 236 -9.47 3.56 27.19
C ILE A 236 -10.61 3.39 28.21
N SER A 237 -10.29 2.82 29.37
CA SER A 237 -11.30 2.53 30.39
C SER A 237 -11.91 3.81 30.96
N LYS A 238 -13.25 3.89 30.95
CA LYS A 238 -14.00 4.95 31.63
C LYS A 238 -14.03 4.69 33.14
N ALA A 239 -13.88 5.75 33.93
CA ALA A 239 -14.13 5.73 35.36
C ALA A 239 -15.64 5.88 35.62
N LYS A 240 -16.13 5.33 36.73
CA LYS A 240 -17.52 5.46 37.17
C LYS A 240 -17.59 6.24 38.47
N ALA A 241 -18.36 7.32 38.48
CA ALA A 241 -18.72 8.04 39.71
C ALA A 241 -20.19 8.48 39.62
N ASN A 242 -20.94 8.31 40.70
CA ASN A 242 -22.35 8.70 40.79
C ASN A 242 -23.23 8.20 39.62
N GLY A 243 -22.95 6.99 39.10
CA GLY A 243 -23.70 6.40 37.98
C GLY A 243 -23.34 6.95 36.60
N VAL A 244 -22.41 7.90 36.50
CA VAL A 244 -21.93 8.47 35.23
C VAL A 244 -20.56 7.90 34.89
N GLU A 245 -20.42 7.43 33.66
CA GLU A 245 -19.15 7.01 33.07
C GLU A 245 -18.43 8.21 32.44
N TYR A 246 -17.14 8.37 32.74
CA TYR A 246 -16.34 9.47 32.21
C TYR A 246 -14.88 9.07 32.00
N TYR A 247 -14.21 9.70 31.03
CA TYR A 247 -12.76 9.58 30.88
C TYR A 247 -12.03 10.44 31.92
N ARG A 248 -10.94 9.92 32.47
CA ARG A 248 -10.11 10.66 33.43
C ARG A 248 -9.50 11.89 32.75
N VAL A 249 -9.43 12.99 33.49
CA VAL A 249 -8.87 14.26 32.99
C VAL A 249 -7.44 14.08 32.44
N GLU A 250 -6.63 13.25 33.08
CA GLU A 250 -5.28 12.93 32.61
C GLU A 250 -5.25 12.30 31.22
N ASP A 251 -6.19 11.39 30.92
CA ASP A 251 -6.24 10.69 29.63
C ASP A 251 -6.72 11.65 28.54
N LYS A 252 -7.70 12.50 28.85
CA LYS A 252 -8.17 13.57 27.95
C LYS A 252 -7.03 14.52 27.57
N ILE A 253 -6.31 15.04 28.55
CA ILE A 253 -5.20 15.97 28.32
C ILE A 253 -4.06 15.29 27.54
N LYS A 254 -3.74 14.02 27.84
CA LYS A 254 -2.70 13.29 27.10
C LYS A 254 -2.99 13.17 25.61
N VAL A 255 -4.25 12.93 25.24
CA VAL A 255 -4.68 12.86 23.83
C VAL A 255 -4.71 14.24 23.20
N ALA A 256 -5.33 15.23 23.86
CA ALA A 256 -5.42 16.60 23.36
C ALA A 256 -4.04 17.21 23.02
N LYS A 257 -3.04 16.93 23.86
CA LYS A 257 -1.63 17.30 23.62
C LYS A 257 -1.02 16.64 22.38
N ARG A 258 -1.36 15.38 22.10
CA ARG A 258 -0.85 14.63 20.94
C ARG A 258 -1.53 15.07 19.64
N ILE A 259 -2.80 15.42 19.67
CA ILE A 259 -3.50 16.02 18.52
C ILE A 259 -2.84 17.36 18.16
N ALA A 260 -2.57 18.21 19.16
CA ALA A 260 -1.82 19.47 18.98
C ALA A 260 -0.43 19.24 18.35
N ALA A 261 0.29 18.22 18.81
CA ALA A 261 1.57 17.84 18.23
C ALA A 261 1.41 17.44 16.75
N LEU A 262 0.53 16.50 16.42
CA LEU A 262 0.33 16.05 15.02
C LEU A 262 -0.05 17.20 14.08
N ALA A 263 -0.88 18.14 14.53
CA ALA A 263 -1.23 19.33 13.77
C ALA A 263 -0.03 20.23 13.45
N SER A 264 0.99 20.21 14.31
CA SER A 264 2.21 21.03 14.16
C SER A 264 3.31 20.37 13.32
N ILE A 265 3.06 19.19 12.74
CA ILE A 265 4.02 18.50 11.86
C ILE A 265 3.88 19.04 10.43
N PHE A 266 5.01 19.47 9.88
CA PHE A 266 5.14 19.84 8.48
C PHE A 266 5.98 18.80 7.74
N ILE A 267 5.68 18.62 6.47
CA ILE A 267 6.37 17.71 5.56
C ILE A 267 7.05 18.59 4.52
N TYR A 268 8.38 18.58 4.58
CA TYR A 268 9.26 19.24 3.63
C TYR A 268 9.59 18.22 2.56
N LEU A 269 9.14 18.48 1.34
CA LEU A 269 9.43 17.60 0.21
C LEU A 269 10.74 18.04 -0.41
N ASN A 270 11.75 17.19 -0.29
CA ASN A 270 13.04 17.40 -0.89
C ASN A 270 12.97 16.89 -2.32
N ASP A 271 12.50 17.74 -3.23
CA ASP A 271 12.88 17.58 -4.63
C ASP A 271 14.32 18.07 -4.71
N ASP A 272 15.27 17.15 -4.94
CA ASP A 272 16.70 17.44 -5.00
C ASP A 272 16.99 18.72 -5.80
N ASN A 273 17.29 19.83 -5.09
CA ASN A 273 17.81 21.09 -5.62
C ASN A 273 17.19 21.55 -6.96
N GLU A 274 15.86 21.70 -7.05
CA GLU A 274 15.28 22.44 -8.16
C GLU A 274 15.65 23.93 -8.00
N VAL A 275 16.75 24.32 -8.64
CA VAL A 275 17.16 25.72 -8.77
C VAL A 275 16.27 26.34 -9.84
N VAL A 276 15.27 27.09 -9.41
CA VAL A 276 14.42 27.86 -10.31
C VAL A 276 15.15 29.15 -10.63
N VAL A 277 15.39 29.38 -11.92
CA VAL A 277 15.88 30.68 -12.38
C VAL A 277 14.67 31.58 -12.57
N LEU A 278 14.58 32.66 -11.79
CA LEU A 278 13.41 33.56 -11.79
C LEU A 278 13.33 34.48 -13.01
N ASN A 279 14.39 34.56 -13.81
CA ASN A 279 14.44 35.47 -14.96
C ASN A 279 13.77 34.83 -16.19
N ASP A 280 13.00 35.64 -16.92
CA ASP A 280 12.50 35.26 -18.24
C ASP A 280 13.66 35.09 -19.23
N ARG A 281 13.53 34.14 -20.18
CA ARG A 281 14.57 33.85 -21.19
C ARG A 281 14.96 35.06 -22.06
N ALA A 282 14.17 36.13 -22.03
CA ALA A 282 14.38 37.37 -22.78
C ALA A 282 15.19 38.43 -22.01
N GLU A 283 15.40 38.29 -20.70
CA GLU A 283 16.14 39.27 -19.90
C GLU A 283 17.64 38.95 -19.90
N THR A 284 18.43 39.78 -20.59
CA THR A 284 19.89 39.75 -20.51
C THR A 284 20.36 40.43 -19.21
N GLY A 285 20.75 39.64 -18.21
CA GLY A 285 21.21 40.11 -16.89
C GLY A 285 21.65 38.97 -15.94
N LYS A 286 21.90 39.29 -14.66
CA LYS A 286 22.25 38.28 -13.62
C LYS A 286 21.08 37.31 -13.41
N HIS A 287 21.34 36.02 -13.58
CA HIS A 287 20.37 34.96 -13.27
C HIS A 287 20.17 34.84 -11.75
N TYR A 288 18.93 34.99 -11.29
CA TYR A 288 18.57 34.72 -9.90
C TYR A 288 18.17 33.25 -9.76
N GLU A 289 19.13 32.45 -9.32
CA GLU A 289 18.97 31.05 -8.96
C GLU A 289 18.38 30.96 -7.53
N VAL A 290 17.15 30.47 -7.40
CA VAL A 290 16.51 30.22 -6.10
C VAL A 290 16.23 28.74 -5.91
N LYS A 291 16.45 28.24 -4.68
CA LYS A 291 16.06 26.88 -4.32
C LYS A 291 14.55 26.84 -4.09
N ARG A 292 13.87 25.95 -4.78
CA ARG A 292 12.46 25.66 -4.52
C ARG A 292 12.35 24.70 -3.33
N GLU A 293 11.54 25.06 -2.36
CA GLU A 293 11.21 24.23 -1.21
C GLU A 293 9.70 24.10 -1.12
N VAL A 294 9.19 22.87 -1.13
CA VAL A 294 7.75 22.60 -1.03
C VAL A 294 7.43 22.12 0.37
N ILE A 295 6.73 22.96 1.12
CA ILE A 295 6.32 22.69 2.49
C ILE A 295 4.82 22.37 2.49
N LYS A 296 4.45 21.23 3.06
CA LYS A 296 3.05 20.80 3.23
C LYS A 296 2.77 20.52 4.70
N ARG A 297 1.52 20.67 5.14
CA ARG A 297 1.12 20.21 6.49
C ARG A 297 0.81 18.73 6.50
N LEU A 298 1.01 18.08 7.66
CA LEU A 298 0.49 16.75 7.88
C LEU A 298 -1.04 16.76 7.98
N PHE A 299 -1.58 17.70 8.77
CA PHE A 299 -3.01 17.96 8.91
C PHE A 299 -3.31 19.44 8.76
N VAL A 300 -4.47 19.75 8.18
CA VAL A 300 -5.02 21.11 8.10
C VAL A 300 -6.19 21.18 9.07
N LEU A 301 -6.21 22.23 9.90
CA LEU A 301 -7.25 22.44 10.89
C LEU A 301 -8.17 23.59 10.51
N ASP A 302 -9.43 23.49 10.92
CA ASP A 302 -10.41 24.57 10.94
C ASP A 302 -11.24 24.48 12.23
N SER A 303 -11.90 25.58 12.63
CA SER A 303 -12.80 25.61 13.79
C SER A 303 -12.24 24.94 15.06
N VAL A 304 -11.02 25.34 15.47
CA VAL A 304 -10.28 24.69 16.56
C VAL A 304 -10.73 25.20 17.94
N VAL A 305 -11.02 24.27 18.85
CA VAL A 305 -11.30 24.52 20.26
C VAL A 305 -10.11 24.06 21.10
N LEU A 306 -9.52 25.00 21.84
CA LEU A 306 -8.33 24.78 22.66
C LEU A 306 -8.67 24.78 24.15
N TRP A 307 -8.04 23.89 24.90
CA TRP A 307 -8.07 23.96 26.37
C TRP A 307 -6.92 24.82 26.89
N ARG A 308 -7.23 25.59 27.94
CA ARG A 308 -6.25 26.36 28.72
C ARG A 308 -6.40 26.04 30.20
N ASP A 309 -5.28 25.97 30.91
CA ASP A 309 -5.30 25.90 32.37
C ASP A 309 -5.87 27.20 32.93
N LYS A 310 -6.82 27.10 33.87
CA LYS A 310 -7.51 28.27 34.42
C LYS A 310 -6.59 29.20 35.21
N ASN A 311 -5.56 28.66 35.85
CA ASN A 311 -4.68 29.39 36.75
C ASN A 311 -3.43 29.91 36.04
N THR A 312 -2.81 29.09 35.19
CA THR A 312 -1.58 29.47 34.46
C THR A 312 -1.87 30.08 33.09
N ASN A 313 -3.08 29.91 32.56
CA ASN A 313 -3.46 30.29 31.19
C ASN A 313 -2.60 29.61 30.11
N GLU A 314 -1.90 28.53 30.46
CA GLU A 314 -1.13 27.71 29.52
C GLU A 314 -2.04 26.83 28.67
N TYR A 315 -1.67 26.62 27.40
CA TYR A 315 -2.39 25.67 26.56
C TYR A 315 -2.24 24.24 27.08
N MET A 316 -3.34 23.49 27.07
CA MET A 316 -3.40 22.09 27.48
C MET A 316 -3.56 21.13 26.31
N GLY A 317 -3.95 21.62 25.13
CA GLY A 317 -4.08 20.84 23.89
C GLY A 317 -5.33 21.21 23.10
N ILE A 318 -5.58 20.47 22.01
CA ILE A 318 -6.79 20.60 21.18
C ILE A 318 -7.88 19.70 21.76
N GLU A 319 -9.02 20.30 22.12
CA GLU A 319 -10.20 19.55 22.56
C GLU A 319 -10.95 18.99 21.35
N SER A 320 -11.32 19.86 20.43
CA SER A 320 -12.03 19.51 19.20
C SER A 320 -11.60 20.45 18.06
N CYS A 321 -11.78 19.99 16.83
CA CYS A 321 -11.47 20.74 15.63
C CYS A 321 -12.17 20.12 14.42
N ARG A 322 -12.28 20.89 13.35
CA ARG A 322 -12.45 20.32 12.01
C ARG A 322 -11.08 20.00 11.44
N ILE A 323 -10.89 18.79 10.94
CA ILE A 323 -9.57 18.31 10.49
C ILE A 323 -9.67 17.63 9.14
N LYS A 324 -8.62 17.82 8.32
CA LYS A 324 -8.37 16.99 7.14
C LYS A 324 -6.88 16.69 6.99
N PRO A 325 -6.50 15.56 6.36
CA PRO A 325 -5.15 15.31 5.91
C PRO A 325 -4.67 16.44 4.99
N GLY A 326 -3.44 16.89 5.18
CA GLY A 326 -2.83 17.86 4.26
C GLY A 326 -2.60 17.25 2.87
N SER A 327 -2.35 18.10 1.88
CA SER A 327 -2.17 17.71 0.46
C SER A 327 -0.99 16.76 0.20
N PHE A 328 -0.15 16.51 1.20
CA PHE A 328 0.84 15.44 1.16
C PHE A 328 0.19 14.08 1.39
N LEU A 329 -0.61 13.96 2.43
CA LEU A 329 -1.18 12.69 2.88
C LEU A 329 -2.50 12.36 2.16
N SER A 330 -3.31 13.36 1.81
CA SER A 330 -4.60 13.16 1.15
C SER A 330 -4.46 12.41 -0.19
N GLY A 331 -3.42 12.70 -0.97
CA GLY A 331 -3.13 11.98 -2.22
C GLY A 331 -2.80 10.49 -2.02
N TYR A 332 -2.32 10.08 -0.85
CA TYR A 332 -2.12 8.66 -0.52
C TYR A 332 -3.35 8.02 0.11
N LEU A 333 -4.27 8.81 0.67
CA LEU A 333 -5.49 8.32 1.33
C LEU A 333 -6.66 8.20 0.34
N TYR A 334 -6.75 9.08 -0.64
CA TYR A 334 -7.88 9.21 -1.55
C TYR A 334 -7.42 9.24 -3.02
N GLY A 335 -8.24 8.69 -3.94
CA GLY A 335 -7.98 8.70 -5.38
C GLY A 335 -7.10 7.54 -5.90
N SER A 336 -6.53 7.69 -7.10
CA SER A 336 -5.80 6.63 -7.83
C SER A 336 -4.52 6.16 -7.15
N ASN A 337 -3.91 7.03 -6.33
CA ASN A 337 -2.70 6.72 -5.54
C ASN A 337 -3.06 6.13 -4.16
N SER A 338 -4.35 6.01 -3.84
CA SER A 338 -4.76 5.42 -2.57
C SER A 338 -4.42 3.94 -2.53
N THR A 339 -3.59 3.58 -1.57
CA THR A 339 -3.38 2.17 -1.22
C THR A 339 -3.90 2.00 0.19
N THR A 340 -4.88 1.12 0.33
CA THR A 340 -5.43 0.79 1.65
C THR A 340 -5.20 -0.67 2.00
N ALA A 341 -5.18 -0.91 3.31
CA ALA A 341 -5.07 -2.20 3.93
C ALA A 341 -6.07 -2.27 5.10
N LEU A 342 -6.33 -3.48 5.58
CA LEU A 342 -7.13 -3.71 6.78
C LEU A 342 -6.20 -3.88 7.97
N LEU A 343 -6.29 -2.94 8.92
CA LEU A 343 -5.64 -3.00 10.22
C LEU A 343 -6.58 -3.70 11.20
N SER A 344 -6.09 -4.69 11.94
CA SER A 344 -6.87 -5.25 13.06
C SER A 344 -7.18 -4.15 14.09
N LYS A 345 -8.45 -4.04 14.51
CA LYS A 345 -8.88 -3.09 15.54
C LYS A 345 -8.09 -3.23 16.83
N LYS A 346 -7.62 -4.46 17.15
CA LYS A 346 -6.72 -4.76 18.28
C LYS A 346 -5.47 -3.89 18.30
N ALA A 347 -4.97 -3.47 17.13
CA ALA A 347 -3.84 -2.55 17.04
C ALA A 347 -4.08 -1.24 17.79
N LEU A 348 -5.32 -0.74 17.85
CA LEU A 348 -5.70 0.44 18.60
C LEU A 348 -6.12 0.11 20.04
N GLU A 349 -6.84 -1.00 20.26
CA GLU A 349 -7.33 -1.42 21.58
C GLU A 349 -6.22 -1.80 22.56
N TYR A 350 -5.07 -2.28 22.07
CA TYR A 350 -3.93 -2.55 22.92
C TYR A 350 -3.52 -1.30 23.71
N ASN A 351 -3.15 -1.47 24.98
CA ASN A 351 -2.58 -0.36 25.74
C ASN A 351 -1.25 0.11 25.12
N SER A 352 -1.16 1.38 24.73
CA SER A 352 0.00 2.00 24.06
C SER A 352 1.31 1.91 24.84
N TYR A 353 1.25 1.85 26.18
CA TYR A 353 2.45 1.70 27.00
C TYR A 353 2.85 0.23 27.20
N ARG A 354 1.91 -0.61 27.62
CA ARG A 354 2.18 -2.02 27.98
C ARG A 354 2.42 -2.91 26.76
N HIS A 355 1.69 -2.66 25.68
CA HIS A 355 1.67 -3.51 24.47
C HIS A 355 2.25 -2.77 23.25
N LYS A 356 3.20 -1.85 23.48
CA LYS A 356 3.85 -1.10 22.39
C LYS A 356 4.44 -2.01 21.30
N TYR A 357 5.00 -3.15 21.70
CA TYR A 357 5.60 -4.10 20.77
C TYR A 357 4.56 -4.77 19.88
N HIS A 358 3.41 -5.14 20.45
CA HIS A 358 2.26 -5.67 19.71
C HIS A 358 1.78 -4.64 18.68
N LYS A 359 1.55 -3.39 19.10
CA LYS A 359 1.11 -2.31 18.20
C LYS A 359 2.04 -2.12 17.00
N ARG A 360 3.34 -1.98 17.26
CA ARG A 360 4.36 -1.77 16.21
C ARG A 360 4.43 -2.96 15.26
N LEU A 361 4.37 -4.18 15.79
CA LEU A 361 4.39 -5.38 14.96
C LEU A 361 3.14 -5.48 14.08
N ILE A 362 1.94 -5.28 14.62
CA ILE A 362 0.69 -5.35 13.84
C ILE A 362 0.69 -4.29 12.72
N ARG A 363 1.13 -3.07 13.04
CA ARG A 363 1.28 -1.97 12.07
C ARG A 363 2.20 -2.36 10.91
N TYR A 364 3.33 -3.01 11.21
CA TYR A 364 4.26 -3.50 10.20
C TYR A 364 3.71 -4.68 9.40
N LEU A 365 3.08 -5.64 10.06
CA LEU A 365 2.48 -6.82 9.42
C LEU A 365 1.36 -6.42 8.46
N THR A 366 0.50 -5.48 8.86
CA THR A 366 -0.56 -4.92 8.00
C THR A 366 0.03 -4.39 6.69
N TRP A 367 1.11 -3.61 6.80
CA TRP A 367 1.82 -3.07 5.65
C TRP A 367 2.45 -4.17 4.77
N GLN A 368 3.13 -5.12 5.40
CA GLN A 368 3.84 -6.20 4.72
C GLN A 368 2.91 -7.21 4.05
N TRP A 369 1.80 -7.58 4.69
CA TRP A 369 0.84 -8.53 4.13
C TRP A 369 0.19 -7.98 2.88
N ARG A 370 -0.16 -6.68 2.86
CA ARG A 370 -0.70 -6.06 1.65
C ARG A 370 0.29 -6.13 0.48
N ILE A 371 1.57 -5.83 0.73
CA ILE A 371 2.63 -5.98 -0.29
C ILE A 371 2.76 -7.45 -0.72
N ARG A 372 2.85 -8.37 0.24
CA ARG A 372 3.11 -9.79 -0.03
C ARG A 372 1.94 -10.48 -0.72
N GLN A 373 0.70 -10.06 -0.46
CA GLN A 373 -0.49 -10.55 -1.15
C GLN A 373 -0.45 -10.18 -2.63
N MET A 374 -0.09 -8.94 -2.97
CA MET A 374 0.09 -8.52 -4.37
C MET A 374 1.12 -9.38 -5.13
N PHE A 375 2.12 -9.93 -4.43
CA PHE A 375 3.16 -10.78 -5.01
C PHE A 375 3.02 -12.27 -4.67
N SER A 376 1.87 -12.71 -4.15
CA SER A 376 1.61 -14.13 -3.77
C SER A 376 2.71 -14.75 -2.90
N SER A 377 3.24 -14.00 -1.93
CA SER A 377 4.43 -14.35 -1.14
C SER A 377 4.19 -14.28 0.38
N LEU A 378 2.96 -14.55 0.83
CA LEU A 378 2.57 -14.47 2.24
C LEU A 378 3.41 -15.37 3.15
N GLN A 379 3.81 -16.56 2.67
CA GLN A 379 4.61 -17.53 3.43
C GLN A 379 6.10 -17.17 3.55
N ARG A 380 6.56 -16.08 2.92
CA ARG A 380 7.98 -15.70 2.97
C ARG A 380 8.41 -15.44 4.43
N PRO A 381 9.55 -15.96 4.89
CA PRO A 381 9.99 -15.69 6.26
C PRO A 381 10.41 -14.22 6.45
N TYR A 382 10.11 -13.68 7.63
CA TYR A 382 10.61 -12.41 8.15
C TYR A 382 11.93 -12.63 8.88
N SER A 383 12.94 -11.79 8.63
CA SER A 383 14.20 -11.84 9.39
C SER A 383 13.98 -11.41 10.83
N ILE A 384 14.58 -12.11 11.79
CA ILE A 384 14.54 -11.70 13.20
C ILE A 384 15.43 -10.48 13.45
N GLY A 385 16.72 -10.58 13.07
CA GLY A 385 17.72 -9.53 13.26
C GLY A 385 17.90 -8.58 12.08
N GLY A 386 18.79 -7.61 12.27
CA GLY A 386 19.11 -6.56 11.28
C GLY A 386 18.15 -5.37 11.33
N ASP A 387 18.50 -4.31 10.59
CA ASP A 387 17.79 -3.01 10.65
C ASP A 387 16.35 -3.08 10.14
N LYS A 388 16.04 -4.10 9.34
CA LYS A 388 14.70 -4.38 8.78
C LYS A 388 14.05 -5.62 9.41
N GLY A 389 14.67 -6.22 10.43
CA GLY A 389 14.16 -7.40 11.10
C GLY A 389 13.08 -7.09 12.14
N LEU A 390 12.37 -8.12 12.58
CA LEU A 390 11.27 -8.01 13.56
C LEU A 390 11.70 -7.30 14.85
N LEU A 391 12.92 -7.55 15.34
CA LEU A 391 13.43 -6.89 16.55
C LEU A 391 13.56 -5.37 16.38
N ALA A 392 14.01 -4.91 15.21
CA ALA A 392 14.12 -3.49 14.88
C ALA A 392 12.75 -2.85 14.64
N VAL A 393 11.84 -3.58 13.99
CA VAL A 393 10.43 -3.17 13.80
C VAL A 393 9.75 -2.93 15.14
N MET A 394 9.89 -3.85 16.09
CA MET A 394 9.30 -3.72 17.43
C MET A 394 10.04 -2.65 18.26
N GLY A 395 11.28 -2.33 17.93
CA GLY A 395 12.13 -1.43 18.72
C GLY A 395 12.56 -2.07 20.04
N ILE A 396 12.79 -3.38 20.05
CA ILE A 396 13.31 -4.07 21.23
C ILE A 396 14.77 -3.67 21.43
N ASN A 397 15.14 -3.33 22.67
CA ASN A 397 16.51 -2.98 23.01
C ASN A 397 17.41 -4.24 22.93
N GLN A 398 18.22 -4.31 21.87
CA GLN A 398 19.13 -5.44 21.61
C GLN A 398 20.34 -5.50 22.55
N LYS A 399 20.54 -4.52 23.44
CA LYS A 399 21.59 -4.55 24.49
C LYS A 399 21.20 -5.42 25.70
N GLN A 400 19.97 -5.91 25.76
CA GLN A 400 19.49 -6.75 26.84
C GLN A 400 20.00 -8.20 26.74
N LYS A 401 19.74 -9.01 27.78
CA LYS A 401 20.10 -10.43 27.79
C LYS A 401 19.41 -11.16 26.62
N PRO A 402 20.13 -11.94 25.79
CA PRO A 402 19.56 -12.65 24.64
C PRO A 402 18.30 -13.48 24.91
N ASN A 403 18.24 -14.21 26.02
CA ASN A 403 17.05 -14.99 26.39
C ASN A 403 15.82 -14.10 26.55
N ARG A 404 15.97 -12.94 27.18
CA ARG A 404 14.89 -11.97 27.38
C ARG A 404 14.40 -11.39 26.05
N ILE A 405 15.30 -11.15 25.10
CA ILE A 405 14.95 -10.67 23.76
C ILE A 405 14.12 -11.73 23.02
N ARG A 406 14.56 -13.00 23.08
CA ARG A 406 13.85 -14.13 22.49
C ARG A 406 12.45 -14.28 23.11
N GLU A 407 12.37 -14.42 24.44
CA GLU A 407 11.12 -14.55 25.17
C GLU A 407 10.16 -13.41 24.85
N GLN A 408 10.66 -12.18 24.74
CA GLN A 408 9.85 -11.03 24.41
C GLN A 408 9.26 -11.08 23.00
N LEU A 409 10.03 -11.52 22.00
CA LEU A 409 9.54 -11.70 20.64
C LEU A 409 8.49 -12.84 20.59
N GLU A 410 8.81 -13.98 21.19
CA GLU A 410 7.94 -15.17 21.21
C GLU A 410 6.64 -14.90 21.96
N ASN A 411 6.68 -14.19 23.10
CA ASN A 411 5.49 -13.81 23.85
C ASN A 411 4.58 -12.89 23.03
N VAL A 412 5.15 -11.88 22.36
CA VAL A 412 4.33 -11.00 21.51
C VAL A 412 3.67 -11.78 20.38
N LEU A 413 4.41 -12.66 19.70
CA LEU A 413 3.83 -13.48 18.63
C LEU A 413 2.75 -14.44 19.15
N SER A 414 2.98 -15.07 20.31
CA SER A 414 2.03 -15.97 20.95
C SER A 414 0.77 -15.25 21.40
N ASP A 415 0.89 -14.04 21.95
CA ASP A 415 -0.25 -13.21 22.33
C ASP A 415 -1.08 -12.83 21.10
N LEU A 416 -0.42 -12.43 20.00
CA LEU A 416 -1.10 -12.06 18.75
C LEU A 416 -1.82 -13.26 18.11
N GLU A 417 -1.25 -14.47 18.19
CA GLU A 417 -1.86 -15.70 17.69
C GLU A 417 -3.06 -16.09 18.56
N LYS A 418 -2.90 -16.03 19.89
CA LYS A 418 -3.97 -16.33 20.86
C LYS A 418 -5.16 -15.38 20.74
N GLU A 419 -4.91 -14.12 20.44
CA GLU A 419 -5.95 -13.10 20.25
C GLU A 419 -6.42 -13.00 18.78
N GLU A 420 -6.06 -13.98 17.94
CA GLU A 420 -6.50 -14.11 16.54
C GLU A 420 -6.14 -12.92 15.64
N VAL A 421 -5.15 -12.11 16.06
CA VAL A 421 -4.61 -11.00 15.26
C VAL A 421 -3.71 -11.52 14.13
N ILE A 422 -3.02 -12.64 14.39
CA ILE A 422 -2.32 -13.44 13.39
C ILE A 422 -2.92 -14.85 13.43
N SER A 423 -2.95 -15.56 12.30
CA SER A 423 -3.48 -16.92 12.29
C SER A 423 -2.47 -17.93 12.83
N HIS A 424 -1.18 -17.68 12.55
CA HIS A 424 -0.11 -18.61 12.87
C HIS A 424 1.26 -17.95 12.79
N TRP A 425 2.21 -18.42 13.61
CA TRP A 425 3.63 -18.16 13.45
C TRP A 425 4.50 -19.40 13.72
N GLU A 426 5.62 -19.50 13.00
CA GLU A 426 6.61 -20.56 13.21
C GLU A 426 8.01 -20.15 12.75
N TYR A 427 9.04 -20.84 13.26
CA TYR A 427 10.40 -20.74 12.73
C TYR A 427 10.50 -21.48 11.39
N HIS A 428 10.94 -20.80 10.33
CA HIS A 428 10.92 -21.34 8.96
C HIS A 428 11.68 -22.66 8.77
N ASN A 429 12.80 -22.84 9.48
CA ASN A 429 13.61 -24.06 9.47
C ASN A 429 13.59 -24.78 10.82
N GLY A 430 12.59 -24.49 11.67
CA GLY A 430 12.57 -24.93 13.07
C GLY A 430 13.61 -24.23 13.96
N LEU A 431 13.62 -24.60 15.24
CA LEU A 431 14.53 -24.08 16.25
C LEU A 431 15.39 -25.21 16.82
N GLU A 432 16.67 -25.26 16.44
CA GLU A 432 17.67 -26.14 17.07
C GLU A 432 18.07 -25.63 18.47
N GLU A 433 17.50 -26.23 19.52
CA GLU A 433 17.75 -25.84 20.91
C GLU A 433 19.22 -25.99 21.33
N GLU A 434 19.93 -26.98 20.81
CA GLU A 434 21.34 -27.22 21.13
C GLU A 434 22.22 -26.00 20.77
N LYS A 435 21.89 -25.28 19.69
CA LYS A 435 22.64 -24.09 19.27
C LYS A 435 22.47 -22.92 20.23
N LEU A 436 21.40 -22.89 21.02
CA LEU A 436 21.10 -21.83 22.01
C LEU A 436 22.00 -21.92 23.25
N THR A 437 22.68 -23.04 23.46
CA THR A 437 23.65 -23.22 24.56
C THR A 437 25.07 -22.73 24.20
N LYS A 438 25.34 -22.48 22.92
CA LYS A 438 26.67 -22.09 22.42
C LYS A 438 26.97 -20.62 22.73
N LYS A 439 28.27 -20.29 22.86
CA LYS A 439 28.71 -18.90 23.03
C LYS A 439 28.27 -18.05 21.82
N ASN A 440 27.77 -16.84 22.09
CA ASN A 440 27.28 -15.90 21.07
C ASN A 440 26.17 -16.46 20.15
N TRP A 441 25.37 -17.42 20.63
CA TRP A 441 24.27 -18.02 19.88
C TRP A 441 23.30 -16.99 19.30
N PHE A 442 23.07 -15.88 19.99
CA PHE A 442 22.14 -14.85 19.55
C PHE A 442 22.54 -14.29 18.18
N LYS A 443 23.77 -13.78 18.06
CA LYS A 443 24.25 -13.15 16.83
C LYS A 443 24.51 -14.16 15.72
N ASN A 444 25.05 -15.32 16.07
CA ASN A 444 25.53 -16.30 15.09
C ASN A 444 24.45 -17.26 14.60
N TYR A 445 23.32 -17.34 15.30
CA TYR A 445 22.25 -18.29 14.99
C TYR A 445 20.90 -17.61 15.04
N TYR A 446 20.43 -17.19 16.22
CA TYR A 446 19.05 -16.73 16.40
C TYR A 446 18.68 -15.52 15.54
N SER A 447 19.53 -14.48 15.51
CA SER A 447 19.29 -13.28 14.72
C SER A 447 19.25 -13.52 13.21
N GLN A 448 19.78 -14.65 12.74
CA GLN A 448 19.81 -15.04 11.32
C GLN A 448 18.61 -15.90 10.93
N LEU A 449 17.81 -16.35 11.89
CA LEU A 449 16.61 -17.15 11.63
C LEU A 449 15.53 -16.30 10.95
N GLY A 450 14.64 -17.01 10.27
CA GLY A 450 13.43 -16.48 9.68
C GLY A 450 12.19 -16.99 10.42
N ILE A 451 11.21 -16.12 10.64
CA ILE A 451 9.90 -16.48 11.20
C ILE A 451 8.84 -16.29 10.12
N VAL A 452 8.02 -17.29 9.88
CA VAL A 452 6.82 -17.18 9.05
C VAL A 452 5.68 -16.67 9.93
N ILE A 453 4.96 -15.63 9.50
CA ILE A 453 3.82 -15.05 10.22
C ILE A 453 2.68 -14.86 9.23
N LEU A 454 1.57 -15.56 9.45
CA LEU A 454 0.44 -15.62 8.52
C LEU A 454 -0.72 -14.72 8.99
N PRO A 455 -1.38 -14.00 8.06
CA PRO A 455 -2.57 -13.23 8.38
C PRO A 455 -3.78 -14.13 8.68
N PRO A 456 -4.75 -13.65 9.48
CA PRO A 456 -6.07 -14.29 9.62
C PRO A 456 -6.74 -14.52 8.27
N LYS A 457 -7.49 -15.63 8.13
CA LYS A 457 -8.14 -16.00 6.87
C LYS A 457 -9.17 -14.95 6.46
N GLU A 458 -9.85 -14.36 7.43
CA GLU A 458 -10.85 -13.30 7.25
C GLU A 458 -10.22 -12.05 6.63
N LEU A 459 -8.97 -11.74 7.00
CA LEU A 459 -8.25 -10.58 6.47
C LEU A 459 -7.84 -10.78 5.01
N ILE A 460 -7.46 -12.01 4.62
CA ILE A 460 -7.10 -12.33 3.23
C ILE A 460 -8.30 -12.13 2.29
N SER A 461 -9.45 -12.73 2.61
CA SER A 461 -10.67 -12.64 1.80
C SER A 461 -11.20 -11.20 1.72
N SER A 462 -11.11 -10.45 2.82
CA SER A 462 -11.59 -9.07 2.88
C SER A 462 -10.73 -8.09 2.09
N MET A 463 -9.40 -8.27 2.09
CA MET A 463 -8.50 -7.46 1.27
C MET A 463 -8.71 -7.67 -0.24
N GLU A 464 -9.14 -8.87 -0.67
CA GLU A 464 -9.50 -9.13 -2.06
C GLU A 464 -10.76 -8.37 -2.49
N ASN A 465 -11.75 -8.26 -1.59
CA ASN A 465 -12.99 -7.55 -1.85
C ASN A 465 -12.80 -6.02 -1.89
N LEU A 466 -11.95 -5.46 -1.03
CA LEU A 466 -11.57 -4.04 -1.08
C LEU A 466 -10.93 -3.64 -2.41
N ALA A 467 -10.09 -4.51 -2.97
CA ALA A 467 -9.47 -4.28 -4.28
C ALA A 467 -10.52 -4.21 -5.40
N LYS A 468 -11.57 -5.04 -5.34
CA LYS A 468 -12.66 -5.08 -6.32
C LYS A 468 -13.61 -3.88 -6.21
N LYS A 469 -13.95 -3.45 -5.00
CA LYS A 469 -14.90 -2.34 -4.75
C LYS A 469 -14.38 -1.02 -5.32
N LYS A 470 -13.10 -0.70 -5.09
CA LYS A 470 -12.49 0.55 -5.60
C LYS A 470 -12.40 0.60 -7.13
N THR A 471 -12.32 -0.54 -7.82
CA THR A 471 -12.30 -0.56 -9.29
C THR A 471 -13.66 -0.21 -9.89
N ILE A 472 -14.75 -0.48 -9.17
CA ILE A 472 -16.12 -0.21 -9.64
C ILE A 472 -16.48 1.26 -9.41
N ASP A 473 -16.08 1.84 -8.27
CA ASP A 473 -16.34 3.24 -7.94
C ASP A 473 -15.59 4.21 -8.87
N THR A 474 -14.39 3.86 -9.34
CA THR A 474 -13.64 4.67 -10.33
C THR A 474 -14.24 4.65 -11.73
N ILE A 475 -14.97 3.59 -12.10
CA ILE A 475 -15.62 3.49 -13.42
C ILE A 475 -16.94 4.28 -13.46
N HIS A 476 -17.57 4.51 -12.29
CA HIS A 476 -18.85 5.20 -12.22
C HIS A 476 -18.76 6.75 -12.25
N GLU A 477 -17.59 7.35 -11.99
CA GLU A 477 -17.44 8.82 -11.95
C GLU A 477 -17.00 9.46 -13.28
N GLU A 478 -16.50 8.71 -14.27
CA GLU A 478 -16.06 9.25 -15.56
C GLU A 478 -16.82 8.63 -16.74
N SER A 479 -18.08 9.02 -16.95
CA SER A 479 -18.85 8.62 -18.14
C SER A 479 -19.24 9.81 -19.02
N HIS A 480 -18.30 10.25 -19.86
CA HIS A 480 -18.60 10.95 -21.11
C HIS A 480 -17.88 10.26 -22.28
N PRO A 481 -18.60 9.81 -23.33
CA PRO A 481 -18.00 9.02 -24.39
C PRO A 481 -17.43 9.95 -25.47
N VAL A 482 -16.09 10.00 -25.59
CA VAL A 482 -15.44 10.58 -26.77
C VAL A 482 -15.00 9.45 -27.70
N LYS A 483 -15.68 9.35 -28.85
CA LYS A 483 -15.29 8.48 -29.97
C LYS A 483 -13.97 8.98 -30.57
N ILE A 484 -12.94 8.14 -30.62
CA ILE A 484 -11.81 8.32 -31.52
C ILE A 484 -11.61 7.01 -32.30
N VAL A 485 -11.69 7.16 -33.63
CA VAL A 485 -11.54 6.11 -34.64
C VAL A 485 -10.05 5.83 -34.83
N GLU A 486 -9.63 4.57 -34.74
CA GLU A 486 -8.28 4.13 -35.09
C GLU A 486 -8.22 3.63 -36.54
N LYS A 487 -7.09 3.92 -37.19
CA LYS A 487 -6.64 3.26 -38.42
C LYS A 487 -5.29 2.60 -38.11
N PRO A 488 -5.00 1.39 -38.63
CA PRO A 488 -3.90 0.57 -38.14
C PRO A 488 -2.61 0.90 -38.87
N LEU A 489 -1.48 0.69 -38.20
CA LEU A 489 -0.18 0.74 -38.85
C LEU A 489 0.85 -0.25 -38.27
N ASP A 490 1.80 -0.53 -39.16
CA ASP A 490 2.64 -1.69 -39.33
C ASP A 490 3.83 -1.78 -38.35
N THR A 491 4.41 -2.96 -38.18
CA THR A 491 5.47 -3.30 -37.21
C THR A 491 6.81 -2.55 -37.38
N ASN A 492 6.99 -1.79 -38.47
CA ASN A 492 8.09 -0.83 -38.64
C ASN A 492 7.85 0.51 -37.91
N GLU A 493 6.59 0.85 -37.62
CA GLU A 493 6.25 2.12 -36.98
C GLU A 493 6.72 2.20 -35.54
N ASN A 494 6.65 1.10 -34.79
CA ASN A 494 6.99 1.15 -33.37
C ASN A 494 8.48 1.50 -33.16
N GLU A 495 9.39 1.04 -34.04
CA GLU A 495 10.80 1.45 -33.95
C GLU A 495 11.04 2.87 -34.48
N GLN A 496 10.22 3.34 -35.40
CA GLN A 496 10.32 4.68 -35.96
C GLN A 496 9.78 5.73 -34.98
N LEU A 497 8.65 5.47 -34.33
CA LEU A 497 8.06 6.30 -33.27
C LEU A 497 9.02 6.46 -32.08
N ILE A 498 9.71 5.38 -31.69
CA ILE A 498 10.73 5.44 -30.64
C ILE A 498 11.90 6.34 -31.08
N ARG A 499 12.34 6.25 -32.34
CA ARG A 499 13.42 7.11 -32.87
C ARG A 499 13.00 8.57 -32.93
N GLU A 500 11.79 8.86 -33.40
CA GLU A 500 11.24 10.21 -33.48
C GLU A 500 11.11 10.83 -32.09
N LYS A 501 10.71 10.04 -31.08
CA LYS A 501 10.66 10.50 -29.69
C LYS A 501 12.06 10.74 -29.12
N ILE A 502 13.03 9.86 -29.42
CA ILE A 502 14.44 10.07 -29.07
C ILE A 502 15.00 11.33 -29.74
N GLU A 503 14.69 11.56 -31.02
CA GLU A 503 15.10 12.76 -31.77
C GLU A 503 14.50 14.02 -31.17
N PHE A 504 13.20 14.00 -30.85
CA PHE A 504 12.53 15.11 -30.17
C PHE A 504 13.20 15.44 -28.84
N ILE A 505 13.48 14.43 -28.00
CA ILE A 505 14.11 14.69 -26.70
C ILE A 505 15.56 15.14 -26.87
N HIS A 506 16.31 14.55 -27.80
CA HIS A 506 17.70 14.90 -28.05
C HIS A 506 17.87 16.32 -28.61
N MET A 507 17.00 16.74 -29.54
CA MET A 507 17.10 18.02 -30.25
C MET A 507 16.31 19.16 -29.60
N LYS A 508 15.11 18.90 -29.06
CA LYS A 508 14.27 19.95 -28.45
C LYS A 508 14.49 20.13 -26.96
N LYS A 509 14.90 19.08 -26.24
CA LYS A 509 15.20 19.15 -24.79
C LYS A 509 16.71 19.18 -24.49
N ASN A 510 17.58 19.23 -25.52
CA ASN A 510 19.05 19.29 -25.40
C ASN A 510 19.69 18.18 -24.52
N ILE A 511 19.03 17.02 -24.40
CA ILE A 511 19.56 15.89 -23.61
C ILE A 511 20.55 15.11 -24.46
N THR A 512 21.73 14.78 -23.93
CA THR A 512 22.75 14.07 -24.70
C THR A 512 22.39 12.60 -24.93
N MET A 513 22.91 12.01 -26.02
CA MET A 513 22.77 10.56 -26.28
C MET A 513 23.36 9.68 -25.17
N ARG A 514 24.28 10.21 -24.36
CA ARG A 514 24.85 9.51 -23.21
C ARG A 514 23.84 9.44 -22.07
N GLU A 515 23.16 10.54 -21.76
CA GLU A 515 22.13 10.60 -20.72
C GLU A 515 20.91 9.75 -21.09
N LEU A 516 20.43 9.85 -22.35
CA LEU A 516 19.36 8.99 -22.85
C LEU A 516 19.70 7.49 -22.77
N SER A 517 20.97 7.13 -22.99
CA SER A 517 21.40 5.73 -22.88
C SER A 517 21.34 5.21 -21.44
N ILE A 518 21.65 6.07 -20.46
CA ILE A 518 21.56 5.74 -19.04
C ILE A 518 20.09 5.59 -18.62
N GLU A 519 19.23 6.52 -19.06
CA GLU A 519 17.80 6.52 -18.77
C GLU A 519 17.08 5.28 -19.35
N ILE A 520 17.40 4.93 -20.60
CA ILE A 520 16.84 3.74 -21.28
C ILE A 520 17.47 2.45 -20.74
N GLY A 521 18.66 2.53 -20.12
CA GLY A 521 19.39 1.38 -19.59
C GLY A 521 20.02 0.49 -20.67
N ILE A 522 20.44 1.08 -21.80
CA ILE A 522 21.20 0.42 -22.87
C ILE A 522 22.52 1.15 -23.14
N SER A 523 23.51 0.49 -23.73
CA SER A 523 24.81 1.15 -23.96
C SER A 523 24.71 2.27 -25.00
N GLN A 524 25.43 3.37 -24.78
CA GLN A 524 25.46 4.54 -25.68
C GLN A 524 25.78 4.18 -27.14
N PRO A 525 26.71 3.26 -27.46
CA PRO A 525 26.93 2.81 -28.83
C PRO A 525 25.73 2.06 -29.43
N THR A 526 24.99 1.32 -28.63
CA THR A 526 23.79 0.58 -29.06
C THR A 526 22.64 1.53 -29.35
N LEU A 527 22.42 2.50 -28.47
CA LEU A 527 21.43 3.56 -28.68
C LEU A 527 21.79 4.42 -29.89
N SER A 528 23.06 4.79 -30.07
CA SER A 528 23.52 5.59 -31.21
C SER A 528 23.35 4.85 -32.55
N ARG A 529 23.65 3.54 -32.60
CA ARG A 529 23.39 2.72 -33.80
C ARG A 529 21.90 2.55 -34.06
N PHE A 530 21.12 2.34 -32.98
CA PHE A 530 19.65 2.32 -33.05
C PHE A 530 19.07 3.69 -33.38
N TYR A 531 19.72 4.82 -33.12
CA TYR A 531 19.21 6.12 -33.55
C TYR A 531 19.47 6.31 -35.04
N ASN A 532 20.73 6.13 -35.47
CA ASN A 532 21.21 6.40 -36.83
C ASN A 532 20.82 5.36 -37.90
N LYS A 533 19.88 4.45 -37.63
CA LYS A 533 19.48 3.33 -38.52
C LYS A 533 20.65 2.42 -38.95
N LYS A 534 21.71 2.32 -38.14
CA LYS A 534 22.91 1.49 -38.43
C LYS A 534 22.90 0.12 -37.75
N THR A 535 21.78 -0.27 -37.13
CA THR A 535 21.64 -1.56 -36.44
C THR A 535 21.07 -2.62 -37.38
N LYS A 536 21.83 -3.70 -37.65
CA LYS A 536 21.35 -4.85 -38.44
C LYS A 536 20.38 -5.76 -37.67
N ARG A 537 20.55 -5.92 -36.35
CA ARG A 537 19.64 -6.68 -35.48
C ARG A 537 19.78 -6.17 -34.04
N LEU A 538 18.67 -5.75 -33.43
CA LEU A 538 18.65 -5.32 -32.03
C LEU A 538 18.46 -6.55 -31.12
N SER A 539 19.14 -6.61 -29.98
CA SER A 539 18.90 -7.69 -29.01
C SER A 539 17.49 -7.58 -28.42
N SER A 540 16.88 -8.72 -28.09
CA SER A 540 15.54 -8.77 -27.47
C SER A 540 15.47 -7.95 -26.17
N THR A 541 16.55 -7.97 -25.38
CA THR A 541 16.70 -7.19 -24.15
C THR A 541 16.75 -5.68 -24.40
N ALA A 542 17.48 -5.22 -25.43
CA ALA A 542 17.53 -3.80 -25.78
C ALA A 542 16.20 -3.32 -26.37
N ARG A 543 15.52 -4.16 -27.17
CA ARG A 543 14.18 -3.85 -27.71
C ARG A 543 13.13 -3.70 -26.62
N SER A 544 13.12 -4.61 -25.65
CA SER A 544 12.22 -4.52 -24.50
C SER A 544 12.42 -3.24 -23.70
N LYS A 545 13.68 -2.85 -23.45
CA LYS A 545 14.02 -1.63 -22.71
C LYS A 545 13.60 -0.35 -23.45
N LEU A 546 13.82 -0.28 -24.77
CA LEU A 546 13.36 0.84 -25.60
C LEU A 546 11.84 0.96 -25.63
N ASN A 547 11.12 -0.16 -25.79
CA ASN A 547 9.66 -0.17 -25.78
C ASN A 547 9.10 0.25 -24.41
N GLN A 548 9.71 -0.24 -23.31
CA GLN A 548 9.27 0.11 -21.96
C GLN A 548 9.54 1.59 -21.66
N TRP A 549 10.69 2.12 -22.09
CA TRP A 549 11.00 3.54 -21.97
C TRP A 549 10.02 4.41 -22.78
N TYR A 550 9.71 4.03 -24.01
CA TYR A 550 8.76 4.77 -24.84
C TYR A 550 7.35 4.79 -24.25
N LYS A 551 6.87 3.65 -23.72
CA LYS A 551 5.59 3.58 -23.00
C LYS A 551 5.57 4.52 -21.78
N ARG A 552 6.67 4.62 -21.03
CA ARG A 552 6.79 5.58 -19.92
C ARG A 552 6.72 7.02 -20.40
N GLN A 553 7.42 7.36 -21.48
CA GLN A 553 7.39 8.71 -22.05
C GLN A 553 5.99 9.10 -22.55
N MET A 554 5.23 8.15 -23.12
CA MET A 554 3.83 8.39 -23.51
C MET A 554 2.89 8.62 -22.32
N ILE A 555 3.17 8.03 -21.16
CA ILE A 555 2.41 8.30 -19.92
C ILE A 555 2.78 9.70 -19.40
N ILE A 556 4.07 10.05 -19.40
CA ILE A 556 4.56 11.37 -18.96
C ILE A 556 4.01 12.50 -19.85
N ASP A 557 3.88 12.30 -21.16
CA ASP A 557 3.30 13.32 -22.04
C ASP A 557 1.78 13.50 -21.85
N LYS A 558 1.10 12.57 -21.18
CA LYS A 558 -0.34 12.59 -20.91
C LYS A 558 -0.69 13.09 -19.50
N MET A 559 0.31 13.17 -18.63
CA MET A 559 0.27 13.92 -17.36
C MET A 559 0.56 15.39 -17.65
#